data_AF-A0A969F5T5-F1
#
_entry.id   AF-A0A969F5T5-F1
#
_cell.length_a   1.000
_cell.length_b   1.000
_cell.length_c   1.000
_cell.angle_alpha   90.00
_cell.angle_beta   90.00
_cell.angle_gamma   90.00
#
_symmetry.space_group_name_H-M   'P 1'
#
loop_
_entity.id
_entity.type
_entity.pdbx_description
1 polymer ?
#
loop_
_entity_poly.entity_id
_entity_poly.type
_entity_poly.pdbx_seq_one_letter_code
_entity_poly.pdbx_strand_id
1 'polypeptide(L)' 'MTVLRAMRNEGARDVMNFANSPTWPELANQFAQGRDVHLAHLTHFIPMQEPELVAKFIQAFDALV' A
#
# COMPACT_ATOMS: atom_id res chain seq x y z
N MET A 1 1.80 12.40 -2.55
CA MET A 1 2.13 11.23 -1.69
C MET A 1 1.37 10.04 -2.21
N THR A 2 2.03 8.94 -2.55
CA THR A 2 1.36 7.71 -3.00
C THR A 2 1.41 6.67 -1.89
N VAL A 3 0.26 6.13 -1.50
CA VAL A 3 0.14 5.06 -0.49
C VAL A 3 -0.25 3.78 -1.22
N LEU A 4 0.65 2.79 -1.21
CA LEU A 4 0.35 1.43 -1.69
C LEU A 4 -0.26 0.64 -0.54
N ARG A 5 -1.51 0.18 -0.69
CA ARG A 5 -2.20 -0.62 0.32
C ARG A 5 -2.44 -2.04 -0.18
N ALA A 6 -2.11 -3.01 0.66
CA ALA A 6 -2.36 -4.44 0.46
C ALA A 6 -3.85 -4.79 0.62
N MET A 7 -4.17 -6.09 0.47
CA MET A 7 -5.49 -6.64 0.73
C MET A 7 -6.01 -6.28 2.12
N ARG A 8 -7.30 -5.99 2.23
CA ARG A 8 -7.95 -5.59 3.48
C ARG A 8 -8.36 -6.81 4.29
N ASN A 9 -8.35 -6.69 5.62
CA ASN A 9 -9.05 -7.65 6.47
C ASN A 9 -10.56 -7.32 6.47
N GLU A 10 -11.39 -8.24 5.97
CA GLU A 10 -12.86 -8.10 5.95
C GLU A 10 -13.54 -8.57 7.24
N GLY A 11 -12.77 -9.01 8.25
CA GLY A 11 -13.30 -9.54 9.52
C GLY A 11 -12.56 -9.04 10.76
N ALA A 12 -12.78 -9.74 11.88
CA ALA A 12 -12.03 -9.50 13.11
C ALA A 12 -10.52 -9.58 12.83
N ARG A 13 -9.76 -8.67 13.45
CA ARG A 13 -8.30 -8.67 13.32
C ARG A 13 -7.75 -9.93 13.98
N ASP A 14 -7.38 -10.92 13.18
CA ASP A 14 -6.55 -12.02 13.66
C ASP A 14 -5.17 -11.43 13.98
N VAL A 15 -4.83 -11.40 15.27
CA VAL A 15 -3.62 -10.79 15.80
C VAL A 15 -2.36 -11.49 15.29
N MET A 16 -2.48 -12.74 14.82
CA MET A 16 -1.38 -13.53 14.29
C MET A 16 -1.26 -13.46 12.76
N ASN A 17 -2.21 -12.82 12.06
CA ASN A 17 -2.17 -12.70 10.60
C ASN A 17 -1.62 -11.33 10.16
N PHE A 18 -0.35 -11.31 9.78
CA PHE A 18 0.35 -10.13 9.28
C PHE A 18 0.20 -9.91 7.77
N ALA A 19 -0.55 -10.76 7.06
CA ALA A 19 -0.67 -10.64 5.62
C ALA A 19 -1.60 -9.49 5.20
N ASN A 20 -2.58 -9.12 6.01
CA ASN A 20 -3.53 -8.07 5.67
C ASN A 20 -2.93 -6.67 5.83
N SER A 21 -3.39 -5.72 5.02
CA SER A 21 -3.03 -4.31 5.15
C SER A 21 -3.42 -3.77 6.54
N PRO A 22 -2.46 -3.29 7.33
CA PRO A 22 -2.76 -2.57 8.56
C PRO A 22 -3.14 -1.11 8.29
N THR A 23 -2.99 -0.65 7.04
CA THR A 23 -3.10 0.75 6.64
C THR A 23 -4.55 1.20 6.58
N TRP A 24 -4.85 2.31 7.26
CA TRP A 24 -6.16 2.93 7.23
C TRP A 24 -6.50 3.43 5.82
N PRO A 25 -7.68 3.08 5.24
CA PRO A 25 -8.02 3.45 3.86
C PRO A 25 -8.05 4.96 3.58
N GLU A 26 -8.32 5.79 4.58
CA GLU A 26 -8.40 7.25 4.41
C GLU A 26 -7.05 7.95 4.56
N LEU A 27 -5.95 7.21 4.80
CA LEU A 27 -4.64 7.79 5.04
C LEU A 27 -4.18 8.67 3.86
N ALA A 28 -4.39 8.22 2.63
CA ALA A 28 -4.02 9.00 1.45
C ALA A 28 -4.76 10.35 1.41
N ASN A 29 -6.03 10.40 1.84
CA ASN A 29 -6.85 11.61 1.82
C ASN A 29 -6.36 12.70 2.79
N GLN A 30 -5.48 12.36 3.73
CA GLN A 30 -4.85 13.32 4.64
C GLN A 30 -3.72 14.13 3.98
N PHE A 31 -3.32 13.78 2.76
CA PHE A 31 -2.29 14.50 2.00
C PHE A 31 -2.93 15.32 0.87
N ALA A 32 -2.49 16.56 0.67
CA ALA A 32 -3.03 17.49 -0.35
C ALA A 32 -3.01 16.93 -1.79
N GLN A 33 -2.04 16.08 -2.11
CA GLN A 33 -1.94 15.33 -3.37
C GLN A 33 -1.75 13.84 -3.06
N GLY A 34 -2.57 13.33 -2.16
CA GLY A 34 -2.62 11.93 -1.80
C GLY A 34 -3.18 11.07 -2.92
N ARG A 35 -2.54 9.93 -3.16
CA ARG A 35 -3.03 8.89 -4.07
C ARG A 35 -3.03 7.56 -3.34
N ASP A 36 -4.19 6.93 -3.26
CA ASP A 36 -4.32 5.57 -2.77
C ASP A 36 -4.23 4.58 -3.95
N VAL A 37 -3.39 3.54 -3.81
CA VAL A 37 -3.31 2.43 -4.77
C VAL A 37 -3.54 1.15 -4.02
N HIS A 38 -4.73 0.56 -4.21
CA HIS A 38 -5.11 -0.68 -3.56
C HIS A 38 -4.70 -1.89 -4.41
N LEU A 39 -3.82 -2.72 -3.86
CA LEU A 39 -3.25 -3.93 -4.45
C LEU A 39 -3.83 -5.14 -3.71
N ALA A 40 -5.09 -5.45 -3.99
CA ALA A 40 -5.87 -6.46 -3.27
C ALA A 40 -5.34 -7.90 -3.42
N HIS A 41 -4.43 -8.14 -4.38
CA HIS A 41 -3.78 -9.43 -4.58
C HIS A 41 -2.47 -9.58 -3.78
N LEU A 42 -2.02 -8.53 -3.09
CA LEU A 42 -0.79 -8.51 -2.32
C LEU A 42 -1.06 -8.45 -0.82
N THR A 43 -0.13 -9.03 -0.07
CA THR A 43 -0.06 -8.95 1.39
C THR A 43 0.62 -7.65 1.82
N HIS A 44 0.64 -7.36 3.12
CA HIS A 44 1.37 -6.24 3.71
C HIS A 44 2.85 -6.18 3.27
N PHE A 45 3.44 -7.32 2.90
CA PHE A 45 4.81 -7.45 2.40
C PHE A 45 4.93 -7.15 0.90
N ILE A 46 4.26 -6.10 0.42
CA ILE A 46 4.26 -5.63 -0.99
C ILE A 46 5.69 -5.56 -1.57
N PRO A 47 6.70 -4.97 -0.88
CA PRO A 47 8.06 -4.86 -1.44
C PRO A 47 8.75 -6.20 -1.65
N MET A 48 8.36 -7.25 -0.93
CA MET A 48 8.93 -8.58 -1.06
C MET A 48 8.23 -9.40 -2.15
N GLN A 49 6.92 -9.19 -2.35
CA GLN A 49 6.14 -9.94 -3.34
C GLN A 49 6.29 -9.40 -4.76
N GLU A 50 6.30 -8.08 -4.92
CA GLU A 50 6.45 -7.42 -6.23
C GLU A 50 7.44 -6.26 -6.16
N PRO A 51 8.76 -6.55 -6.01
CA PRO A 51 9.78 -5.52 -5.88
C PRO A 51 9.84 -4.58 -7.11
N GLU A 52 9.61 -5.09 -8.32
CA GLU A 52 9.62 -4.29 -9.55
C GLU A 52 8.47 -3.27 -9.58
N LEU A 53 7.30 -3.65 -9.05
CA LEU A 53 6.16 -2.72 -8.93
C LEU A 53 6.53 -1.57 -8.00
N VAL A 54 7.08 -1.88 -6.83
CA VAL A 54 7.49 -0.88 -5.83
C VAL A 54 8.58 0.04 -6.41
N ALA A 55 9.58 -0.51 -7.10
CA ALA A 55 10.63 0.27 -7.74
C ALA A 55 10.07 1.27 -8.77
N LYS A 56 9.07 0.87 -9.57
CA LYS A 56 8.40 1.78 -10.53
C LYS A 56 7.72 2.95 -9.83
N PHE A 57 7.06 2.72 -8.69
CA PHE A 57 6.44 3.80 -7.93
C PHE A 57 7.46 4.76 -7.32
N ILE A 58 8.62 4.26 -6.88
CA ILE A 58 9.73 5.09 -6.38
C ILE A 58 10.30 5.94 -7.53
N GLN A 59 10.61 5.34 -8.68
CA GLN A 59 11.14 6.08 -9.84
C GLN A 59 10.17 7.14 -10.37
N ALA A 60 8.87 6.85 -10.38
CA ALA A 60 7.85 7.80 -10.80
C ALA A 60 7.76 9.03 -9.87
N PHE A 61 8.21 8.91 -8.61
CA PHE A 61 8.34 10.05 -7.71
C PHE A 61 9.57 10.90 -8.08
N ASP A 62 10.72 10.27 -8.33
CA ASP A 62 11.97 10.97 -8.66
C ASP A 62 11.88 11.77 -9.98
N ALA A 63 11.05 11.34 -10.92
CA ALA A 63 10.85 12.02 -12.20
C ALA A 63 10.01 13.33 -12.11
N LEU A 64 9.47 13.66 -10.93
CA LEU A 64 8.61 14.83 -10.70
C LEU A 64 9.27 15.90 -9.81
N VAL A 65 10.55 15.74 -9.48
CA VAL A 65 11.32 16.65 -8.61
C VAL A 65 12.48 17.30 -9.36
#